data_AF-A0A8S3JA06-F1
#
_entry.id   AF-A0A8S3JA06-F1
#
_cell.length_a   1.000
_cell.length_b   1.000
_cell.length_c   1.000
_cell.angle_alpha   90.00
_cell.angle_beta   90.00
_cell.angle_gamma   90.00
#
_symmetry.space_group_name_H-M   'P 1'
#
loop_
_entity.id
_entity.type
_entity.pdbx_description
1 polymer ?
#
loop_
_entity_poly.entity_id
_entity_poly.type
_entity_poly.pdbx_seq_one_letter_code
_entity_poly.pdbx_strand_id
1 'polypeptide(L)' 'VEFWLDDQLRFLYDIKDDSSQEEHDQCPEDLIDCLLDIDDESEQRRFILEKLRNVKQSQSTTLEFIDECLRRIKML' A
#
# COMPACT_ATOMS: atom_id res chain seq x y z
N VAL A 1 5.86 5.37 -9.93
CA VAL A 1 4.87 5.10 -8.87
C VAL A 1 5.47 4.20 -7.79
N GLU A 2 6.34 3.25 -8.17
CA GLU A 2 7.09 2.37 -7.26
C GLU A 2 7.82 3.07 -6.11
N PHE A 3 8.70 4.06 -6.36
CA PHE A 3 9.42 4.76 -5.30
C PHE A 3 8.50 5.43 -4.25
N TRP A 4 7.38 6.01 -4.71
CA TRP A 4 6.42 6.60 -3.78
C TRP A 4 5.68 5.53 -2.98
N LEU A 5 5.33 4.41 -3.62
CA LEU A 5 4.64 3.31 -2.95
C LEU A 5 5.50 2.74 -1.82
N ASP A 6 6.77 2.47 -2.11
CA ASP A 6 7.73 1.96 -1.12
C ASP A 6 7.85 2.92 0.08
N ASP A 7 8.03 4.22 -0.16
CA ASP A 7 8.06 5.24 0.91
C ASP A 7 6.76 5.27 1.73
N GLN A 8 5.60 5.22 1.07
CA GLN A 8 4.32 5.24 1.77
C GLN A 8 4.06 3.98 2.57
N LEU A 9 4.38 2.80 2.03
CA LEU A 9 4.20 1.55 2.74
C LEU A 9 5.15 1.48 3.95
N ARG A 10 6.41 1.90 3.81
CA ARG A 10 7.32 2.02 4.96
C ARG A 10 6.74 2.91 6.05
N PHE A 11 6.20 4.05 5.68
CA PHE A 11 5.53 4.95 6.62
C PHE A 11 4.29 4.31 7.28
N LEU A 12 3.46 3.59 6.51
CA LEU A 12 2.25 2.92 7.00
C LEU A 12 2.54 1.80 8.00
N TYR A 13 3.63 1.06 7.80
CA TYR A 13 4.03 -0.05 8.66
C TYR A 13 5.04 0.36 9.76
N ASP A 14 5.43 1.65 9.81
CA ASP A 14 6.50 2.20 10.67
C ASP A 14 7.80 1.39 10.51
N ILE A 15 8.15 1.06 9.26
CA ILE A 15 9.39 0.38 8.91
C ILE A 15 10.51 1.41 8.93
N LYS A 16 11.56 1.12 9.70
CA LYS A 16 12.77 1.93 9.82
C LYS A 16 13.96 1.18 9.24
N ASP A 17 15.08 1.87 9.04
CA ASP A 17 16.31 1.25 8.50
C ASP A 17 16.84 0.10 9.41
N ASP A 18 16.45 0.12 10.68
CA ASP A 18 16.74 -0.84 11.72
C ASP A 18 15.60 -1.85 11.98
N SER A 19 14.55 -1.84 11.17
CA SER A 19 13.45 -2.82 11.23
C SER A 19 13.92 -4.23 10.83
N SER A 20 13.25 -5.25 11.38
CA SER A 20 13.59 -6.63 11.06
C SER A 20 13.13 -7.01 9.64
N GLN A 21 13.78 -8.02 9.05
CA GLN A 21 13.35 -8.59 7.76
C GLN A 21 11.86 -8.99 7.78
N GLU A 22 11.35 -9.47 8.92
CA GLU A 22 9.93 -9.84 9.10
C GLU A 22 8.97 -8.64 9.03
N GLU A 23 9.42 -7.42 9.35
CA GLU A 23 8.64 -6.19 9.17
C GLU A 23 8.66 -5.74 7.71
N HIS A 24 9.80 -5.91 7.03
CA HIS A 24 9.91 -5.66 5.59
C HIS A 24 9.04 -6.62 4.78
N ASP A 25 9.00 -7.91 5.13
CA ASP A 25 8.20 -8.92 4.42
C ASP A 25 6.67 -8.70 4.55
N GLN A 26 6.23 -7.86 5.50
CA GLN A 26 4.82 -7.47 5.62
C GLN A 26 4.42 -6.36 4.64
N CYS A 27 5.40 -5.69 4.03
CA CYS A 27 5.19 -4.68 3.01
C CYS A 27 4.85 -5.35 1.67
N PRO A 28 3.68 -5.09 1.08
CA PRO A 28 3.36 -5.64 -0.23
C PRO A 28 4.08 -4.85 -1.33
N GLU A 29 5.32 -5.22 -1.66
CA GLU A 29 6.10 -4.58 -2.73
C GLU A 29 5.39 -4.71 -4.10
N ASP A 30 4.76 -5.86 -4.35
CA ASP A 30 4.01 -6.13 -5.60
C ASP A 30 2.58 -5.52 -5.62
N LEU A 31 2.27 -4.58 -4.72
CA LEU A 31 0.91 -4.04 -4.60
C LEU A 31 0.44 -3.36 -5.88
N ILE A 32 1.31 -2.60 -6.57
CA ILE A 32 0.93 -1.92 -7.82
C ILE A 32 0.62 -2.94 -8.92
N ASP A 33 1.50 -3.93 -9.13
CA ASP A 33 1.32 -4.94 -10.17
C ASP A 33 0.01 -5.72 -9.97
N CYS A 34 -0.25 -6.12 -8.72
CA CYS A 34 -1.51 -6.77 -8.36
C CYS A 34 -2.74 -5.89 -8.63
N LEU A 35 -2.62 -4.57 -8.48
CA LEU A 35 -3.74 -3.65 -8.71
C LEU A 35 -3.98 -3.36 -10.18
N LEU A 36 -2.92 -3.36 -11.00
CA LEU A 36 -3.02 -3.23 -12.46
C LEU A 36 -3.73 -4.43 -13.09
N ASP A 37 -3.62 -5.62 -12.47
CA ASP A 37 -4.33 -6.83 -12.89
C ASP A 37 -5.82 -6.85 -12.49
N ILE A 38 -6.28 -5.90 -11.67
CA ILE A 38 -7.67 -5.80 -11.23
C ILE A 38 -8.37 -4.68 -12.01
N ASP A 39 -9.33 -5.04 -12.85
CA ASP A 39 -10.09 -4.09 -13.69
C ASP A 39 -11.15 -3.29 -12.92
N ASP A 40 -11.66 -3.81 -11.80
CA ASP A 40 -12.69 -3.15 -10.99
C ASP A 40 -12.09 -2.36 -9.81
N GLU A 41 -12.37 -1.07 -9.77
CA GLU A 41 -11.87 -0.17 -8.71
C GLU A 41 -12.38 -0.53 -7.31
N SER A 42 -13.59 -1.09 -7.20
CA SER A 42 -14.13 -1.51 -5.90
C SER A 42 -13.37 -2.74 -5.40
N GLU A 43 -13.01 -3.65 -6.29
CA GLU A 43 -12.13 -4.78 -5.99
C GLU A 43 -10.71 -4.33 -5.65
N GLN A 44 -10.14 -3.38 -6.39
CA GLN A 44 -8.84 -2.78 -6.07
C GLN A 44 -8.82 -2.20 -4.65
N ARG A 45 -9.84 -1.40 -4.30
CA ARG A 45 -9.98 -0.80 -2.96
C ARG A 45 -10.04 -1.87 -1.88
N ARG A 46 -10.81 -2.93 -2.11
CA ARG A 46 -10.94 -4.05 -1.18
C ARG A 46 -9.61 -4.80 -1.00
N PHE A 47 -8.89 -5.04 -2.09
CA PHE A 47 -7.59 -5.70 -2.07
C PHE A 47 -6.57 -4.92 -1.24
N ILE A 48 -6.47 -3.60 -1.44
CA ILE A 48 -5.57 -2.75 -0.66
C ILE A 48 -5.95 -2.78 0.82
N LEU A 49 -7.24 -2.69 1.15
CA LEU A 49 -7.72 -2.76 2.53
C LEU A 49 -7.33 -4.07 3.23
N GLU A 50 -7.42 -5.20 2.53
CA GLU A 50 -7.02 -6.50 3.10
C GLU A 50 -5.51 -6.60 3.29
N LYS A 51 -4.72 -6.08 2.34
CA LYS A 51 -3.26 -6.04 2.46
C LYS A 51 -2.81 -5.14 3.60
N LEU A 52 -3.42 -3.97 3.75
CA LEU A 52 -3.09 -2.97 4.75
C LEU A 52 -3.75 -3.20 6.12
N ARG A 53 -4.33 -4.39 6.40
CA ARG A 53 -5.04 -4.58 7.69
C ARG A 53 -4.15 -4.42 8.92
N ASN A 54 -2.84 -4.67 8.77
CA ASN A 54 -1.86 -4.68 9.86
C ASN A 54 -1.02 -3.39 9.93
N VAL A 55 -1.42 -2.33 9.21
CA VAL A 55 -0.71 -1.04 9.27
C VAL A 55 -0.75 -0.46 10.68
N LYS A 56 0.34 0.21 11.08
CA LYS A 56 0.48 0.83 12.41
C LYS A 56 -0.06 2.26 12.44
N GLN A 57 -0.30 2.86 11.27
CA GLN A 57 -0.86 4.21 11.14
C GLN A 57 -2.38 4.27 11.38
N SER A 58 -2.90 5.49 11.53
CA SER A 58 -4.33 5.73 11.74
C SER A 58 -5.17 5.33 10.52
N GLN A 59 -6.42 4.92 10.78
CA GLN A 59 -7.36 4.55 9.71
C GLN A 59 -7.56 5.67 8.68
N SER A 60 -7.59 6.93 9.10
CA SER A 60 -7.70 8.08 8.19
C SER A 60 -6.50 8.16 7.24
N THR A 61 -5.29 8.01 7.78
CA THR A 61 -4.04 8.00 7.00
C THR A 61 -4.02 6.85 5.99
N THR A 62 -4.45 5.66 6.41
CA THR A 62 -4.56 4.50 5.51
C THR A 62 -5.56 4.74 4.38
N LEU A 63 -6.70 5.36 4.67
CA LEU A 63 -7.70 5.69 3.65
C LEU A 63 -7.20 6.74 2.65
N GLU A 64 -6.50 7.77 3.11
CA GLU A 64 -5.86 8.76 2.24
C GLU A 64 -4.83 8.10 1.31
N PHE A 65 -4.01 7.18 1.84
CA PHE A 65 -3.09 6.39 1.03
C PHE A 65 -3.82 5.57 -0.03
N ILE A 66 -4.90 4.86 0.34
CA ILE A 66 -5.67 4.04 -0.59
C ILE A 66 -6.20 4.89 -1.76
N ASP A 67 -6.85 6.01 -1.46
CA ASP A 67 -7.42 6.89 -2.47
C ASP A 67 -6.34 7.47 -3.41
N GLU A 68 -5.18 7.85 -2.87
CA GLU A 68 -4.05 8.35 -3.67
C GLU A 68 -3.37 7.23 -4.49
N CYS A 69 -3.28 6.02 -3.95
CA CYS A 69 -2.73 4.86 -4.65
C CYS A 69 -3.59 4.51 -5.87
N LEU A 70 -4.91 4.43 -5.70
CA LEU A 70 -5.87 4.21 -6.80
C LEU A 70 -5.81 5.33 -7.85
N ARG A 71 -5.66 6.59 -7.41
CA ARG A 71 -5.52 7.73 -8.32
C ARG A 71 -4.26 7.62 -9.18
N ARG A 72 -3.13 7.24 -8.58
CA ARG A 72 -1.85 7.11 -9.29
C ARG A 72 -1.83 5.95 -10.27
N ILE A 73 -2.49 4.85 -9.93
CA ILE A 73 -2.62 3.68 -10.82
C ILE A 73 -3.42 4.03 -12.07
N LYS A 74 -4.48 4.84 -11.94
CA LYS A 74 -5.23 5.35 -13.10
C LYS A 74 -4.45 6.34 -13.98
N MET A 75 -3.34 6.87 -13.48
CA MET A 75 -2.49 7.82 -14.22
C MET A 75 -1.25 7.16 -14.85
N LEU A 76 -1.03 5.87 -14.60
CA LEU A 76 -0.03 5.04 -15.27
C LEU A 76 -0.52 4.63 -16.66
#